data_AF-A0A7Y2HV12-F1
#
_entry.id   AF-A0A7Y2HV12-F1
#
_cell.length_a   1.000
_cell.length_b   1.000
_cell.length_c   1.000
_cell.angle_alpha   90.00
_cell.angle_beta   90.00
_cell.angle_gamma   90.00
#
_symmetry.space_group_name_H-M   'P 1'
#
loop_
_entity.id
_entity.type
_entity.pdbx_description
1 polymer ?
#
loop_
_entity_poly.entity_id
_entity_poly.type
_entity_poly.pdbx_seq_one_letter_code
_entity_poly.pdbx_strand_id
1 'polypeptide(L)'
;MKPSLIAGNSVLAVAVLALLLTGTATAEEKDAALDAVRLKISTQFGSVQPENVTRSPVDGWFTIQQGSIIAFVSEDGRYLLQGDLIDLDSQVNLTDEMRNSARRELVAGLSTDDTIHFSPADTKYSVTVFTDIDCTYCRKLHSQIDDYMAAG
;
A
#
# COMPACT_ATOMS: atom_id res chain seq x y z
N MET A 1 -51.95 50.52 33.79
CA MET A 1 -50.73 50.45 32.95
C MET A 1 -50.18 49.02 32.99
N LYS A 2 -49.78 48.50 31.82
CA LYS A 2 -48.96 47.28 31.49
C LYS A 2 -47.84 46.93 32.51
N PRO A 3 -47.17 45.75 32.48
CA PRO A 3 -47.39 44.51 31.68
C PRO A 3 -47.03 43.13 32.34
N SER A 4 -47.31 42.03 31.61
CA SER A 4 -46.38 40.91 31.25
C SER A 4 -46.11 39.76 32.25
N LEU A 5 -46.67 38.57 31.99
CA LEU A 5 -46.05 37.41 31.30
C LEU A 5 -44.94 36.72 32.10
N ILE A 6 -45.26 35.53 32.65
CA ILE A 6 -44.30 34.44 32.85
C ILE A 6 -45.00 33.14 32.46
N ALA A 7 -44.92 32.81 31.17
CA ALA A 7 -45.19 31.47 30.65
C ALA A 7 -44.22 31.22 29.49
N GLY A 8 -43.44 30.13 29.59
CA GLY A 8 -42.70 29.58 28.46
C GLY A 8 -41.19 29.80 28.51
N ASN A 9 -40.48 29.03 29.33
CA ASN A 9 -39.02 28.86 29.20
C ASN A 9 -38.56 27.40 29.11
N SER A 10 -39.49 26.45 28.94
CA SER A 10 -39.15 25.01 28.90
C SER A 10 -38.89 24.45 27.49
N VAL A 11 -39.05 25.26 26.43
CA VAL A 11 -38.91 24.79 25.04
C VAL A 11 -37.48 24.96 24.51
N LEU A 12 -36.68 25.87 25.08
CA LEU A 12 -35.34 26.17 24.56
C LEU A 12 -34.26 25.15 24.97
N ALA A 13 -34.47 24.38 26.04
CA ALA A 13 -33.47 23.44 26.55
C ALA A 13 -33.43 22.10 25.79
N VAL A 14 -34.47 21.76 25.03
CA VAL A 14 -34.57 20.47 24.32
C VAL A 14 -33.89 20.52 22.94
N ALA A 15 -33.74 21.72 22.34
CA ALA A 15 -33.16 21.87 21.00
C ALA A 15 -31.63 21.79 20.96
N VAL A 16 -30.93 22.02 22.08
CA VAL A 16 -29.44 22.02 22.12
C VAL A 16 -28.87 20.62 22.35
N LEU A 17 -29.65 19.67 22.88
CA LEU A 17 -29.18 18.30 23.13
C LEU A 17 -29.31 17.37 21.90
N ALA A 18 -30.09 17.77 20.88
CA ALA A 18 -30.26 16.99 19.65
C ALA A 18 -29.13 17.20 18.62
N LEU A 19 -28.22 18.15 18.83
CA LEU A 19 -27.14 18.47 17.89
C LEU A 19 -25.80 17.77 18.22
N LEU A 20 -25.77 16.93 19.26
CA LEU A 20 -24.56 16.21 19.70
C LEU A 20 -24.48 14.76 19.19
N LEU A 21 -25.43 14.31 18.35
CA LEU A 21 -25.47 12.92 17.84
C LEU A 21 -25.00 12.76 16.38
N THR A 22 -24.59 13.82 15.69
CA THR A 22 -24.12 13.68 14.30
C THR A 22 -22.61 13.48 14.24
N GLY A 23 -22.19 12.22 14.06
CA GLY A 23 -21.05 11.90 13.20
C GLY A 23 -19.72 11.59 13.88
N THR A 24 -19.67 10.59 14.75
CA THR A 24 -18.43 9.79 14.87
C THR A 24 -18.57 8.59 13.95
N ALA A 25 -18.00 8.66 12.74
CA ALA A 25 -17.78 7.48 11.92
C ALA A 25 -16.93 6.51 12.76
N THR A 26 -17.51 5.40 13.19
CA THR A 26 -16.87 4.46 14.11
C THR A 26 -15.86 3.62 13.35
N ALA A 27 -14.76 3.22 14.01
CA ALA A 27 -13.78 2.31 13.44
C ALA A 27 -14.41 1.00 12.90
N GLU A 28 -15.54 0.61 13.50
CA GLU A 28 -16.37 -0.54 13.12
C GLU A 28 -16.93 -0.45 11.69
N GLU A 29 -17.29 0.75 11.23
CA GLU A 29 -17.74 0.98 9.84
C GLU A 29 -16.61 0.77 8.83
N LYS A 30 -15.41 1.28 9.16
CA LYS A 30 -14.21 1.12 8.31
C LYS A 30 -13.74 -0.33 8.21
N ASP A 31 -13.92 -1.12 9.27
CA ASP A 31 -13.62 -2.56 9.25
C ASP A 31 -14.64 -3.32 8.37
N ALA A 32 -15.92 -3.02 8.50
CA ALA A 32 -16.97 -3.63 7.68
C ALA A 32 -16.81 -3.31 6.18
N ALA A 33 -16.43 -2.08 5.83
CA ALA A 33 -16.16 -1.69 4.45
C ALA A 33 -14.95 -2.45 3.86
N LEU A 34 -13.88 -2.60 4.63
CA LEU A 34 -12.70 -3.35 4.21
C LEU A 34 -13.02 -4.82 3.91
N ASP A 35 -13.79 -5.48 4.78
CA ASP A 35 -14.16 -6.88 4.59
C ASP A 35 -15.09 -7.08 3.38
N ALA A 36 -16.01 -6.14 3.13
CA ALA A 36 -16.84 -6.14 1.93
C ALA A 36 -16.00 -6.02 0.65
N VAL A 37 -15.00 -5.13 0.64
CA VAL A 37 -14.09 -4.96 -0.50
C VAL A 37 -13.21 -6.19 -0.69
N ARG A 38 -12.67 -6.77 0.38
CA ARG A 38 -11.90 -8.03 0.35
C ARG A 38 -12.66 -9.15 -0.34
N LEU A 39 -13.92 -9.36 0.08
CA LEU A 39 -14.78 -10.38 -0.50
C LEU A 39 -15.03 -10.11 -1.99
N LYS A 40 -15.34 -8.86 -2.34
CA LYS A 40 -15.61 -8.46 -3.73
C LYS A 40 -14.39 -8.66 -4.63
N ILE A 41 -13.21 -8.21 -4.19
CA ILE A 41 -11.96 -8.27 -4.94
C ILE A 41 -11.50 -9.71 -5.10
N SER A 42 -11.46 -10.51 -4.03
CA SER A 42 -11.06 -11.92 -4.13
C SER A 42 -12.00 -12.75 -5.01
N THR A 43 -13.31 -12.45 -4.99
CA THR A 43 -14.29 -13.11 -5.86
C THR A 43 -14.09 -12.73 -7.34
N GLN A 44 -13.77 -11.47 -7.64
CA GLN A 44 -13.60 -10.99 -9.01
C GLN A 44 -12.23 -11.33 -9.60
N PHE A 45 -11.19 -11.26 -8.77
CA PHE A 45 -9.79 -11.50 -9.14
C PHE A 45 -9.27 -12.66 -8.32
N GLY A 46 -9.49 -13.90 -8.80
CA GLY A 46 -9.16 -15.11 -8.04
C GLY A 46 -7.67 -15.30 -7.68
N SER A 47 -6.78 -14.49 -8.23
CA SER A 47 -5.35 -14.44 -7.85
C SER A 47 -5.05 -13.52 -6.66
N VAL A 48 -6.00 -12.67 -6.25
CA VAL A 48 -5.85 -11.70 -5.15
C VAL A 48 -6.57 -12.26 -3.93
N GLN A 49 -5.84 -12.53 -2.85
CA GLN A 49 -6.42 -13.03 -1.61
C GLN A 49 -6.93 -11.86 -0.75
N PRO A 50 -7.88 -12.10 0.18
CA PRO A 50 -8.38 -11.07 1.09
C PRO A 50 -7.26 -10.31 1.86
N GLU A 51 -6.18 -11.00 2.21
CA GLU A 51 -5.06 -10.44 2.96
C GLU A 51 -4.24 -9.45 2.12
N ASN A 52 -4.34 -9.54 0.79
CA ASN A 52 -3.71 -8.60 -0.13
C ASN A 52 -4.41 -7.24 -0.16
N VAL A 53 -5.59 -7.11 0.46
CA VAL A 53 -6.32 -5.84 0.56
C VAL A 53 -6.16 -5.26 1.96
N THR A 54 -5.58 -4.07 2.03
CA THR A 54 -5.27 -3.34 3.27
C THR A 54 -5.73 -1.89 3.20
N ARG A 55 -5.65 -1.18 4.32
CA ARG A 55 -6.00 0.25 4.37
C ARG A 55 -5.04 1.08 3.53
N SER A 56 -5.59 2.02 2.77
CA SER A 56 -4.80 3.06 2.09
C SER A 56 -4.51 4.21 3.07
N PRO A 57 -3.39 4.94 2.91
CA PRO A 57 -3.18 6.22 3.57
C PRO A 57 -4.13 7.31 3.06
N VAL A 58 -4.82 7.10 1.93
CA VAL A 58 -5.87 8.00 1.40
C VAL A 58 -7.24 7.49 1.85
N ASP A 59 -8.00 8.32 2.56
CA ASP A 59 -9.36 8.00 2.98
C ASP A 59 -10.28 7.68 1.79
N GLY A 60 -11.20 6.73 1.97
CA GLY A 60 -12.13 6.27 0.93
C GLY A 60 -11.49 5.33 -0.11
N TRP A 61 -10.24 4.93 0.09
CA TRP A 61 -9.53 3.96 -0.75
C TRP A 61 -8.90 2.84 0.09
N PHE A 62 -8.74 1.68 -0.53
CA PHE A 62 -7.99 0.55 -0.02
C PHE A 62 -6.85 0.22 -0.97
N THR A 63 -5.77 -0.33 -0.44
CA THR A 63 -4.61 -0.75 -1.22
C THR A 63 -4.70 -2.24 -1.48
N ILE A 64 -4.54 -2.64 -2.75
CA ILE A 64 -4.37 -4.02 -3.17
C ILE A 64 -2.89 -4.23 -3.45
N GLN A 65 -2.28 -5.18 -2.75
CA GLN A 65 -0.89 -5.58 -2.92
C GLN A 65 -0.80 -7.08 -3.20
N GLN A 66 -0.63 -7.42 -4.47
CA GLN A 66 -0.38 -8.80 -4.93
C GLN A 66 1.06 -8.90 -5.44
N GLY A 67 1.97 -9.41 -4.59
CA GLY A 67 3.39 -9.38 -4.89
C GLY A 67 3.90 -7.95 -5.12
N SER A 68 4.47 -7.69 -6.29
CA SER A 68 4.94 -6.35 -6.70
C SER A 68 3.89 -5.52 -7.46
N ILE A 69 2.67 -6.05 -7.62
CA ILE A 69 1.55 -5.32 -8.22
C ILE A 69 0.81 -4.58 -7.12
N ILE A 70 0.81 -3.25 -7.22
CA ILE A 70 0.11 -2.37 -6.30
C ILE A 70 -0.98 -1.64 -7.07
N ALA A 71 -2.19 -1.68 -6.56
CA ALA A 71 -3.34 -0.95 -7.07
C ALA A 71 -4.18 -0.41 -5.90
N PHE A 72 -5.11 0.48 -6.20
CA PHE A 72 -6.02 1.05 -5.23
C PHE A 72 -7.45 0.80 -5.66
N VAL A 73 -8.32 0.53 -4.70
CA VAL A 73 -9.74 0.32 -4.94
C VAL A 73 -10.54 1.27 -4.06
N SER A 74 -11.60 1.86 -4.60
CA SER A 74 -12.49 2.72 -3.81
C SER A 74 -13.17 1.91 -2.71
N GLU A 75 -13.63 2.58 -1.65
CA GLU A 75 -14.28 1.95 -0.50
C GLU A 75 -15.59 1.22 -0.87
N ASP A 76 -16.29 1.67 -1.91
CA ASP A 76 -17.45 0.97 -2.48
C ASP A 76 -17.08 -0.21 -3.41
N GLY A 77 -15.77 -0.44 -3.60
CA GLY A 77 -15.20 -1.46 -4.47
C GLY A 77 -15.48 -1.26 -5.95
N ARG A 78 -15.98 -0.10 -6.39
CA ARG A 78 -16.46 0.12 -7.78
C ARG A 78 -15.38 0.60 -8.73
N TYR A 79 -14.36 1.29 -8.23
CA TYR A 79 -13.31 1.88 -9.03
C TYR A 79 -11.97 1.26 -8.66
N LEU A 80 -11.16 0.98 -9.68
CA LEU A 80 -9.79 0.50 -9.54
C LEU A 80 -8.87 1.55 -10.16
N LEU A 81 -7.84 1.95 -9.42
CA LEU A 81 -6.77 2.81 -9.89
C LEU A 81 -5.46 2.02 -9.86
N GLN A 82 -4.78 1.98 -11.01
CA GLN A 82 -3.45 1.40 -11.12
C GLN A 82 -2.49 2.50 -11.55
N GLY A 83 -1.57 2.86 -10.66
CA GLY A 83 -0.66 3.98 -10.85
C GLY A 83 0.16 4.18 -9.59
N ASP A 84 0.73 5.38 -9.46
CA ASP A 84 1.56 5.74 -8.33
C ASP A 84 0.83 6.70 -7.41
N LEU A 85 0.85 6.37 -6.12
CA LEU A 85 0.44 7.26 -5.05
C LEU A 85 1.67 8.00 -4.55
N ILE A 86 1.71 9.29 -4.87
CA ILE A 86 2.75 10.20 -4.42
C ILE A 86 2.17 11.03 -3.28
N ASP A 87 2.77 10.92 -2.11
CA ASP A 87 2.53 11.85 -1.02
C ASP A 87 3.22 13.18 -1.36
N LEU A 88 2.43 14.25 -1.47
CA LEU A 88 2.92 15.57 -1.87
C LEU A 88 3.57 16.33 -0.72
N ASP A 89 3.27 15.98 0.53
CA ASP A 89 3.86 16.63 1.71
C ASP A 89 5.28 16.11 1.94
N SER A 90 5.46 14.79 1.86
CA SER A 90 6.78 14.16 1.98
C SER A 90 7.54 14.05 0.65
N GLN A 91 6.86 14.27 -0.49
CA GLN A 91 7.38 14.07 -1.84
C GLN A 91 7.84 12.63 -2.12
N VAL A 92 7.23 11.65 -1.45
CA VAL A 92 7.57 10.23 -1.55
C VAL A 92 6.56 9.48 -2.42
N ASN A 93 7.04 8.63 -3.31
CA ASN A 93 6.21 7.68 -4.05
C ASN A 93 5.98 6.43 -3.19
N LEU A 94 4.89 6.44 -2.43
CA LEU A 94 4.51 5.36 -1.52
C LEU A 94 4.32 4.03 -2.27
N THR A 95 3.81 4.10 -3.49
CA THR A 95 3.66 2.90 -4.33
C THR A 95 5.00 2.28 -4.68
N ASP A 96 6.01 3.09 -5.02
CA ASP A 96 7.34 2.58 -5.31
C ASP A 96 8.02 1.97 -4.08
N GLU A 97 7.82 2.54 -2.89
CA GLU A 97 8.31 1.95 -1.64
C GLU A 97 7.73 0.55 -1.39
N MET A 98 6.41 0.40 -1.58
CA MET A 98 5.73 -0.90 -1.47
C MET A 98 6.25 -1.91 -2.51
N ARG A 99 6.40 -1.49 -3.77
CA ARG A 99 6.96 -2.33 -4.85
C ARG A 99 8.38 -2.76 -4.53
N ASN A 100 9.22 -1.84 -4.05
CA ASN A 100 10.61 -2.12 -3.70
C ASN A 100 10.69 -3.06 -2.50
N SER A 101 9.80 -2.93 -1.51
CA SER A 101 9.72 -3.89 -0.40
C SER A 101 9.36 -5.28 -0.89
N ALA A 102 8.34 -5.41 -1.74
CA ALA A 102 7.94 -6.69 -2.31
C ALA A 102 9.07 -7.32 -3.15
N ARG A 103 9.79 -6.53 -3.95
CA ARG A 103 10.95 -7.01 -4.73
C ARG A 103 12.07 -7.52 -3.83
N ARG A 104 12.38 -6.82 -2.72
CA ARG A 104 13.40 -7.27 -1.76
C ARG A 104 13.03 -8.62 -1.15
N GLU A 105 11.77 -8.81 -0.78
CA GLU A 105 11.28 -10.07 -0.22
C GLU A 105 11.40 -11.22 -1.24
N LEU A 106 11.03 -10.98 -2.50
CA LEU A 106 11.20 -11.97 -3.58
C LEU A 106 12.67 -12.33 -3.80
N VAL A 107 13.58 -11.35 -3.81
CA VAL A 107 15.02 -11.60 -3.97
C VAL A 107 15.60 -12.35 -2.77
N ALA A 108 15.15 -12.04 -1.54
CA ALA A 108 15.58 -12.72 -0.33
C ALA A 108 15.13 -14.19 -0.27
N GLY A 109 14.05 -14.55 -0.99
CA GLY A 109 13.55 -15.91 -1.09
C GLY A 109 14.21 -16.79 -2.15
N LEU A 110 15.17 -16.26 -2.94
CA LEU A 110 15.86 -17.03 -3.97
C LEU A 110 16.77 -18.10 -3.35
N SER A 111 16.70 -19.32 -3.87
CA SER A 111 17.61 -20.39 -3.49
C SER A 111 19.01 -20.12 -4.02
N THR A 112 20.04 -20.42 -3.23
CA THR A 112 21.43 -20.36 -3.70
C THR A 112 21.68 -21.31 -4.87
N ASP A 113 20.98 -22.45 -4.92
CA ASP A 113 21.12 -23.46 -5.96
C ASP A 113 20.64 -22.98 -7.34
N ASP A 114 19.77 -21.96 -7.36
CA ASP A 114 19.24 -21.34 -8.57
C ASP A 114 20.08 -20.11 -9.00
N THR A 115 21.21 -19.86 -8.34
CA THR A 115 22.04 -18.66 -8.57
C THR A 115 23.51 -18.98 -8.81
N ILE A 116 24.17 -18.13 -9.58
CA ILE A 116 25.62 -18.19 -9.81
C ILE A 116 26.27 -17.11 -8.95
N HIS A 117 27.15 -17.53 -8.02
CA HIS A 117 27.83 -16.63 -7.10
C HIS A 117 29.23 -16.28 -7.58
N PHE A 118 29.51 -14.98 -7.65
CA PHE A 118 30.84 -14.41 -7.81
C PHE A 118 31.13 -13.61 -6.53
N SER A 119 32.19 -13.97 -5.80
CA SER A 119 32.51 -13.33 -4.52
C SER A 119 34.01 -13.03 -4.42
N PRO A 120 34.40 -11.80 -4.04
CA PRO A 120 35.76 -11.51 -3.59
C PRO A 120 36.01 -12.10 -2.19
N ALA A 121 37.25 -11.98 -1.70
CA ALA A 121 37.63 -12.48 -0.38
C ALA A 121 36.93 -11.72 0.77
N ASP A 122 36.80 -10.40 0.65
CA ASP A 122 36.13 -9.53 1.63
C ASP A 122 34.89 -8.88 1.00
N THR A 123 33.70 -9.32 1.41
CA THR A 123 32.42 -8.86 0.84
C THR A 123 31.77 -7.82 1.75
N LYS A 124 31.59 -6.57 1.25
CA LYS A 124 30.86 -5.51 1.95
C LYS A 124 29.41 -5.37 1.50
N TYR A 125 29.16 -5.63 0.22
CA TYR A 125 27.86 -5.52 -0.43
C TYR A 125 27.61 -6.72 -1.31
N SER A 126 26.34 -7.05 -1.53
CA SER A 126 25.92 -8.07 -2.48
C SER A 126 25.00 -7.43 -3.51
N VAL A 127 25.18 -7.81 -4.78
CA VAL A 127 24.35 -7.37 -5.89
C VAL A 127 23.81 -8.60 -6.61
N THR A 128 22.49 -8.74 -6.64
CA THR A 128 21.81 -9.77 -7.43
C THR A 128 21.46 -9.18 -8.80
N VAL A 129 21.93 -9.82 -9.87
CA VAL A 129 21.67 -9.39 -11.25
C VAL A 129 20.96 -10.51 -11.99
N PHE A 130 19.79 -10.22 -12.55
CA PHE A 130 19.13 -11.13 -13.50
C PHE A 130 19.74 -10.91 -14.88
N THR A 131 20.34 -11.96 -15.43
CA THR A 131 21.07 -11.91 -16.70
C THR A 131 20.51 -12.92 -17.69
N ASP A 132 20.59 -12.59 -18.97
CA ASP A 132 20.21 -13.46 -20.08
C ASP A 132 21.44 -13.76 -20.94
N ILE A 133 21.52 -14.98 -21.51
CA ILE A 133 22.65 -15.41 -22.35
C ILE A 133 22.74 -14.66 -23.68
N ASP A 134 21.61 -14.17 -24.20
CA ASP A 134 21.52 -13.44 -25.46
C ASP A 134 21.65 -11.91 -25.25
N CYS A 135 21.64 -11.46 -24.00
CA CYS A 135 21.82 -10.06 -23.63
C CYS A 135 23.29 -9.63 -23.80
N THR A 136 23.56 -8.83 -24.84
CA THR A 136 24.92 -8.32 -25.15
C THR A 136 25.54 -7.55 -23.97
N TYR A 137 24.75 -6.75 -23.25
CA TYR A 137 25.24 -6.02 -22.07
C TYR A 137 25.56 -6.94 -20.90
N CYS A 138 24.80 -8.01 -20.71
CA CYS A 138 25.02 -9.02 -19.68
C CYS A 138 26.31 -9.79 -19.96
N ARG A 139 26.55 -10.17 -21.22
CA ARG A 139 27.84 -10.76 -21.64
C ARG A 139 29.02 -9.83 -21.39
N LYS A 140 28.86 -8.53 -21.66
CA LYS A 140 29.89 -7.54 -21.35
C LYS A 140 30.14 -7.46 -19.84
N LEU A 141 29.09 -7.38 -19.02
CA LEU A 141 29.20 -7.39 -17.55
C LEU A 141 30.01 -8.60 -17.08
N HIS A 142 29.67 -9.81 -17.55
CA HIS A 142 30.39 -11.02 -17.18
C HIS A 142 31.84 -11.06 -17.68
N SER A 143 32.15 -10.45 -18.82
CA SER A 143 33.54 -10.33 -19.30
C SER A 143 34.42 -9.42 -18.42
N GLN A 144 33.81 -8.62 -17.56
CA GLN A 144 34.46 -7.67 -16.66
C GLN A 144 34.30 -8.08 -15.18
N ILE A 145 33.81 -9.29 -14.89
CA ILE A 145 33.45 -9.69 -13.53
C ILE A 145 34.64 -9.68 -12.57
N ASP A 146 35.83 -10.02 -13.07
CA ASP A 146 37.08 -10.01 -12.28
C ASP A 146 37.47 -8.58 -11.87
N ASP A 147 37.23 -7.58 -12.74
CA ASP A 147 37.50 -6.18 -12.42
C ASP A 147 36.57 -5.69 -11.28
N TYR A 148 35.30 -6.10 -11.28
CA TYR A 148 34.36 -5.79 -10.19
C TYR A 148 34.77 -6.47 -8.88
N MET A 149 35.13 -7.76 -8.93
CA MET A 149 35.59 -8.49 -7.74
C MET A 149 36.90 -7.90 -7.16
N ALA A 150 37.79 -7.38 -8.00
CA ALA A 150 39.01 -6.72 -7.55
C ALA A 150 38.77 -5.34 -6.93
N ALA A 151 37.72 -4.62 -7.36
CA ALA A 151 37.39 -3.29 -6.86
C ALA A 151 36.71 -3.31 -5.47
N GLY A 152 36.02 -4.41 -5.13
CA GLY A 152 35.34 -4.60 -3.84
C GLY A 152 33.91 -4.09 -3.83
#